data_AF-A0A4S4NQX8-F1
#
_entry.id   AF-A0A4S4NQX8-F1
#
_cell.length_a   1.000
_cell.length_b   1.000
_cell.length_c   1.000
_cell.angle_alpha   90.00
_cell.angle_beta   90.00
_cell.angle_gamma   90.00
#
_symmetry.space_group_name_H-M   'P 1'
#
loop_
_entity.id
_entity.type
_entity.pdbx_description
1 polymer ?
#
loop_
_entity_poly.entity_id
_entity_poly.type
_entity_poly.pdbx_seq_one_letter_code
_entity_poly.pdbx_strand_id
1 'polypeptide(L)'
;MASVDYRWTIPTRYGPATYGLSFATSGKVEVAALPFAALPESVLKLTYGSNWEAVHTYLGALAPTLPHRIRAAILLKDAPPPFGAVVAAYRESILQMGKDGSRPTRTGGMGIYAFGEDEVNDALKRLADSEAIAHLEHTDDRLLDYLQTLLPVASEKTSRLVYGVLRALGTPKAREILLRCLESEGRHPYTPEILQSLASYTSRETLQRLRAVYDAGKFAEDDLEEYLRLLSRFPGFGLRDHLTELLDRHPDQVELIVQAMRSLSMPDASVAGTIREKFDAENHYPVLDRLLRAINTLNVPPFTVDLAAMNRKVDAPAFTEVPPVNWPQQLEPGWRELVRRTSLAAAIAVVTEYLERPEPRLQRNALLQLKVVLSEHELSDPLPGPLESRLRQLLASRYDKVYVEVLNVLGQRNVPLADPAAMLQAVLEIAIGNRYRFVVLTALRRIGDTEPLRHLTRSFLHRQVVAAIDSDRLEQIAAFLPFVEKYLGETAGLRRSLQERLAKSAER
;
A
#
# COMPACT_ATOMS: atom_id res chain seq x y z
N MET A 1 47.10 -7.56 39.15
CA MET A 1 45.94 -7.11 39.96
C MET A 1 45.16 -8.36 40.32
N ALA A 2 44.78 -8.55 41.58
CA ALA A 2 44.02 -9.73 41.99
C ALA A 2 42.59 -9.64 41.47
N SER A 3 42.07 -10.71 40.88
CA SER A 3 40.66 -10.85 40.51
C SER A 3 40.11 -12.14 41.10
N VAL A 4 38.84 -12.13 41.50
CA VAL A 4 38.16 -13.33 41.99
C VAL A 4 37.31 -13.90 40.87
N ASP A 5 37.56 -15.16 40.52
CA ASP A 5 36.79 -15.87 39.50
C ASP A 5 35.59 -16.59 40.12
N TYR A 6 34.42 -16.44 39.51
CA TYR A 6 33.17 -17.04 39.98
C TYR A 6 32.41 -17.69 38.84
N ARG A 7 31.87 -18.89 39.07
CA ARG A 7 31.01 -19.59 38.09
C ARG A 7 29.55 -19.32 38.41
N TRP A 8 28.82 -18.76 37.46
CA TRP A 8 27.43 -18.40 37.62
C TRP A 8 26.57 -19.09 36.56
N THR A 9 25.60 -19.89 37.02
CA THR A 9 24.63 -20.56 36.15
C THR A 9 23.33 -19.78 36.11
N ILE A 10 22.89 -19.42 34.90
CA ILE A 10 21.64 -18.69 34.68
C ILE A 10 20.67 -19.49 33.83
N PRO A 11 19.34 -19.38 34.07
CA PRO A 11 18.35 -19.94 33.18
C PRO A 11 18.33 -19.16 31.85
N THR A 12 18.23 -19.87 30.73
CA THR A 12 18.03 -19.28 29.39
C THR A 12 16.94 -20.02 28.63
N ARG A 13 16.50 -19.47 27.49
CA ARG A 13 15.52 -20.13 26.60
C ARG A 13 16.01 -21.46 26.02
N TYR A 14 17.31 -21.73 26.07
CA TYR A 14 17.93 -22.98 25.61
C TYR A 14 18.42 -23.86 26.77
N GLY A 15 17.95 -23.59 28.00
CA GLY A 15 18.35 -24.28 29.22
C GLY A 15 19.39 -23.51 30.04
N PRO A 16 19.83 -24.07 31.18
CA PRO A 16 20.81 -23.43 32.05
C PRO A 16 22.18 -23.26 31.36
N ALA A 17 22.79 -22.08 31.52
CA ALA A 17 24.10 -21.77 30.96
C ALA A 17 25.05 -21.22 32.04
N THR A 18 26.26 -21.78 32.13
CA THR A 18 27.26 -21.39 33.14
C THR A 18 28.30 -20.45 32.55
N TYR A 19 28.38 -19.24 33.08
CA TYR A 19 29.38 -18.24 32.71
C TYR A 19 30.46 -18.17 33.78
N GLY A 20 31.72 -18.00 33.36
CA GLY A 20 32.80 -17.58 34.23
C GLY A 20 32.81 -16.06 34.34
N LEU A 21 32.83 -15.54 35.56
CA LEU A 21 32.88 -14.12 35.86
C LEU A 21 34.19 -13.81 36.57
N SER A 22 34.72 -12.62 36.34
CA SER A 22 35.87 -12.07 37.07
C SER A 22 35.45 -10.77 37.76
N PHE A 23 35.77 -10.67 39.05
CA PHE A 23 35.54 -9.46 39.85
C PHE A 23 36.88 -8.75 40.06
N ALA A 24 37.02 -7.56 39.46
CA ALA A 24 38.22 -6.74 39.60
C ALA A 24 38.18 -5.90 40.89
N THR A 25 39.37 -5.53 41.40
CA THR A 25 39.53 -4.66 42.58
C THR A 25 38.84 -3.30 42.44
N SER A 26 38.64 -2.81 41.22
CA SER A 26 37.90 -1.58 40.92
C SER A 26 36.36 -1.73 41.06
N GLY A 27 35.86 -2.91 41.44
CA GLY A 27 34.42 -3.22 41.44
C GLY A 27 33.84 -3.43 40.03
N LYS A 28 34.69 -3.68 39.03
CA LYS A 28 34.24 -4.03 37.68
C LYS A 28 33.94 -5.52 37.62
N VAL A 29 32.80 -5.87 37.01
CA VAL A 29 32.41 -7.25 36.71
C VAL A 29 32.66 -7.50 35.22
N GLU A 30 33.34 -8.58 34.90
CA GLU A 30 33.60 -9.01 33.52
C GLU A 30 33.23 -10.48 33.34
N VAL A 31 32.88 -10.86 32.12
CA VAL A 31 32.69 -12.28 31.76
C VAL A 31 34.04 -12.83 31.30
N ALA A 32 34.62 -13.71 32.12
CA ALA A 32 35.92 -14.34 31.88
C ALA A 32 35.84 -15.62 31.04
N ALA A 33 34.68 -16.31 31.03
CA ALA A 33 34.48 -17.51 30.22
C ALA A 33 33.03 -17.67 29.76
N LEU A 34 32.86 -18.06 28.50
CA LEU A 34 31.56 -18.43 27.93
C LEU A 34 31.20 -19.89 28.25
N PRO A 35 29.91 -20.26 28.27
CA PRO A 35 29.45 -21.61 28.59
C PRO A 35 30.04 -22.70 27.69
N PHE A 36 30.48 -22.32 26.49
CA PHE A 36 30.99 -23.21 25.45
C PHE A 36 32.47 -22.98 25.13
N ALA A 37 33.18 -22.10 25.86
CA ALA A 37 34.56 -21.72 25.53
C ALA A 37 35.56 -22.90 25.50
N ALA A 38 35.26 -23.99 26.19
CA ALA A 38 36.07 -25.21 26.24
C ALA A 38 35.41 -26.41 25.53
N LEU A 39 34.31 -26.22 24.79
CA LEU A 39 33.56 -27.29 24.13
C LEU A 39 33.83 -27.31 22.62
N PRO A 40 34.20 -28.46 22.03
CA PRO A 40 34.25 -28.62 20.59
C PRO A 40 32.87 -28.43 19.94
N GLU A 41 32.83 -27.94 18.70
CA GLU A 41 31.61 -27.78 17.91
C GLU A 41 30.78 -29.07 17.81
N SER A 42 31.44 -30.23 17.73
CA SER A 42 30.78 -31.54 17.71
C SER A 42 29.92 -31.79 18.95
N VAL A 43 30.33 -31.30 20.13
CA VAL A 43 29.56 -31.41 21.36
C VAL A 43 28.33 -30.50 21.29
N LEU A 44 28.48 -29.27 20.79
CA LEU A 44 27.35 -28.35 20.60
C LEU A 44 26.32 -28.90 19.61
N LYS A 45 26.77 -29.48 18.51
CA LYS A 45 25.93 -30.18 17.52
C LYS A 45 25.19 -31.37 18.14
N LEU A 46 25.85 -32.16 18.99
CA LEU A 46 25.21 -33.28 19.70
C LEU A 46 24.17 -32.80 20.72
N THR A 47 24.44 -31.69 21.42
CA THR A 47 23.54 -31.17 22.47
C THR A 47 22.33 -30.42 21.89
N TYR A 48 22.52 -29.60 20.86
CA TYR A 48 21.50 -28.68 20.34
C TYR A 48 21.03 -29.02 18.92
N GLY A 49 21.53 -30.11 18.33
CA GLY A 49 21.11 -30.58 17.02
C GLY A 49 21.35 -29.54 15.92
N SER A 50 20.38 -29.40 15.02
CA SER A 50 20.42 -28.42 13.93
C SER A 50 20.42 -26.96 14.40
N ASN A 51 20.05 -26.68 15.64
CA ASN A 51 19.91 -25.31 16.17
C ASN A 51 21.17 -24.81 16.88
N TRP A 52 22.26 -25.58 16.87
CA TRP A 52 23.47 -25.28 17.64
C TRP A 52 24.09 -23.90 17.32
N GLU A 53 24.06 -23.44 16.08
CA GLU A 53 24.59 -22.13 15.68
C GLU A 53 23.80 -20.97 16.30
N ALA A 54 22.47 -21.10 16.34
CA ALA A 54 21.59 -20.11 16.96
C ALA A 54 21.80 -20.07 18.49
N VAL A 55 22.00 -21.22 19.13
CA VAL A 55 22.30 -21.31 20.57
C VAL A 55 23.66 -20.70 20.89
N HIS A 56 24.69 -21.06 20.13
CA HIS A 56 26.04 -20.53 20.28
C HIS A 56 26.05 -18.99 20.13
N THR A 57 25.40 -18.49 19.09
CA THR A 57 25.25 -17.05 18.83
C THR A 57 24.52 -16.35 19.96
N TYR A 58 23.39 -16.90 20.42
CA TYR A 58 22.61 -16.33 21.52
C TYR A 58 23.39 -16.26 22.84
N LEU A 59 24.07 -17.35 23.23
CA LEU A 59 24.83 -17.39 24.47
C LEU A 59 26.06 -16.46 24.41
N GLY A 60 26.73 -16.38 23.26
CA GLY A 60 27.79 -15.40 23.03
C GLY A 60 27.29 -13.96 23.15
N ALA A 61 26.11 -13.68 22.58
CA ALA A 61 25.48 -12.36 22.63
C ALA A 61 24.87 -12.02 24.00
N LEU A 62 24.55 -13.01 24.83
CA LEU A 62 24.01 -12.79 26.18
C LEU A 62 25.10 -12.33 27.14
N ALA A 63 26.32 -12.87 27.02
CA ALA A 63 27.47 -12.53 27.84
C ALA A 63 27.69 -11.02 28.08
N PRO A 64 27.75 -10.16 27.05
CA PRO A 64 27.98 -8.72 27.25
C PRO A 64 26.86 -8.02 28.02
N THR A 65 25.65 -8.59 28.10
CA THR A 65 24.56 -8.02 28.92
C THR A 65 24.71 -8.30 30.42
N LEU A 66 25.42 -9.38 30.79
CA LEU A 66 25.48 -9.87 32.17
C LEU A 66 26.15 -8.89 33.15
N PRO A 67 27.29 -8.25 32.83
CA PRO A 67 27.90 -7.25 33.71
C PRO A 67 26.95 -6.11 34.08
N HIS A 68 26.14 -5.64 33.13
CA HIS A 68 25.17 -4.57 33.37
C HIS A 68 24.07 -5.02 34.34
N ARG A 69 23.54 -6.23 34.14
CA ARG A 69 22.50 -6.82 35.00
C ARG A 69 23.01 -7.10 36.42
N ILE A 70 24.22 -7.65 36.55
CA ILE A 70 24.86 -7.90 37.86
C ILE A 70 25.10 -6.58 38.58
N ARG A 71 25.61 -5.56 37.89
CA ARG A 71 25.85 -4.23 38.48
C ARG A 71 24.56 -3.61 39.02
N ALA A 72 23.45 -3.74 38.29
CA ALA A 72 22.14 -3.30 38.76
C ALA A 72 21.67 -4.10 39.99
N ALA A 73 21.82 -5.43 39.96
CA ALA A 73 21.44 -6.30 41.07
C ALA A 73 22.23 -6.01 42.37
N ILE A 74 23.52 -5.68 42.27
CA ILE A 74 24.37 -5.34 43.43
C ILE A 74 23.83 -4.13 44.20
N LEU A 75 23.22 -3.18 43.49
CA LEU A 75 22.67 -1.94 44.03
C LEU A 75 21.30 -2.13 44.71
N LEU A 76 20.65 -3.28 44.50
CA LEU A 76 19.41 -3.62 45.18
C LEU A 76 19.69 -4.12 46.60
N LYS A 77 18.79 -3.79 47.53
CA LYS A 77 18.83 -4.33 48.90
C LYS A 77 18.73 -5.85 48.84
N ASP A 78 17.72 -6.34 48.12
CA ASP A 78 17.43 -7.75 47.91
C ASP A 78 17.57 -8.07 46.42
N ALA A 79 18.60 -8.85 46.07
CA ALA A 79 18.85 -9.26 44.69
C ALA A 79 17.90 -10.41 44.30
N PRO A 80 17.36 -10.42 43.08
CA PRO A 80 16.40 -11.44 42.67
C PRO A 80 17.01 -12.84 42.54
N PRO A 81 16.19 -13.90 42.55
CA PRO A 81 16.64 -15.29 42.70
C PRO A 81 17.73 -15.80 41.74
N PRO A 82 17.88 -15.38 40.46
CA PRO A 82 19.03 -15.81 39.66
C PRO A 82 20.33 -15.08 40.02
N PHE A 83 20.27 -13.92 40.69
CA PHE A 83 21.42 -13.05 40.98
C PHE A 83 21.90 -13.12 42.43
N GLY A 84 21.11 -13.69 43.36
CA GLY A 84 21.42 -13.70 44.78
C GLY A 84 22.81 -14.24 45.10
N ALA A 85 23.17 -15.40 44.53
CA ALA A 85 24.46 -16.05 44.79
C ALA A 85 25.65 -15.26 44.21
N VAL A 86 25.54 -14.73 42.99
CA VAL A 86 26.61 -13.93 42.36
C VAL A 86 26.79 -12.57 43.04
N VAL A 87 25.71 -11.94 43.50
CA VAL A 87 25.76 -10.69 44.27
C VAL A 87 26.40 -10.91 45.65
N ALA A 88 26.08 -12.01 46.31
CA ALA A 88 26.71 -12.38 47.58
C ALA A 88 28.23 -12.61 47.39
N ALA A 89 28.62 -13.38 46.38
CA ALA A 89 30.02 -13.62 46.03
C ALA A 89 30.76 -12.33 45.69
N TYR A 90 30.14 -11.41 44.93
CA TYR A 90 30.71 -10.11 44.65
C TYR A 90 30.94 -9.27 45.92
N ARG A 91 29.93 -9.19 46.81
CA ARG A 91 30.03 -8.43 48.07
C ARG A 91 31.12 -8.99 48.98
N GLU A 92 31.23 -10.31 49.07
CA GLU A 92 32.30 -10.98 49.82
C GLU A 92 33.68 -10.68 49.22
N SER A 93 33.81 -10.73 47.90
CA SER A 93 35.07 -10.44 47.21
C SER A 93 35.56 -9.00 47.46
N ILE A 94 34.67 -8.01 47.45
CA ILE A 94 35.04 -6.61 47.75
C ILE A 94 35.46 -6.44 49.21
N LEU A 95 34.82 -7.13 50.16
CA LEU A 95 35.22 -7.11 51.58
C LEU A 95 36.62 -7.69 51.78
N GLN A 96 36.97 -8.74 51.03
CA GLN A 96 38.29 -9.36 51.06
C GLN A 96 39.39 -8.48 50.40
N MET A 97 39.02 -7.56 49.50
CA MET A 97 39.96 -6.73 48.73
C MET A 97 40.34 -5.37 49.39
N GLY A 98 39.79 -5.02 50.56
CA GLY A 98 40.19 -3.84 51.34
C GLY A 98 39.52 -2.50 50.96
N LYS A 99 39.78 -1.44 51.74
CA LYS A 99 39.05 -0.14 51.78
C LYS A 99 39.04 0.71 50.50
N ASP A 100 39.74 0.29 49.44
CA ASP A 100 39.79 1.02 48.15
C ASP A 100 38.74 0.56 47.13
N GLY A 101 37.86 -0.39 47.50
CA GLY A 101 36.73 -0.81 46.67
C GLY A 101 35.69 0.30 46.50
N SER A 102 35.72 1.02 45.38
CA SER A 102 34.71 2.03 45.07
C SER A 102 33.31 1.41 44.97
N ARG A 103 32.34 1.93 45.75
CA ARG A 103 30.94 1.53 45.61
C ARG A 103 30.44 1.89 44.19
N PRO A 104 29.71 0.99 43.51
CA PRO A 104 29.16 1.32 42.20
C PRO A 104 28.22 2.54 42.31
N THR A 105 28.46 3.57 41.48
CA THR A 105 27.57 4.73 41.33
C THR A 105 26.16 4.27 40.95
N ARG A 106 25.13 4.81 41.63
CA ARG A 106 23.72 4.63 41.28
C ARG A 106 23.49 5.06 39.83
N THR A 107 23.01 4.16 38.98
CA THR A 107 22.51 4.49 37.64
C THR A 107 21.01 4.76 37.74
N GLY A 108 20.53 5.93 37.27
CA GLY A 108 19.12 6.32 37.37
C GLY A 108 18.12 5.36 36.70
N GLY A 109 18.56 4.53 35.74
CA GLY A 109 17.73 3.60 34.96
C GLY A 109 17.72 2.14 35.43
N MET A 110 17.85 1.86 36.73
CA MET A 110 18.00 0.48 37.26
C MET A 110 16.94 -0.53 36.77
N GLY A 111 15.73 -0.08 36.46
CA GLY A 111 14.64 -0.93 35.98
C GLY A 111 14.84 -1.54 34.58
N ILE A 112 15.72 -0.98 33.75
CA ILE A 112 15.97 -1.47 32.37
C ILE A 112 16.84 -2.73 32.37
N TYR A 113 17.62 -2.88 33.44
CA TYR A 113 18.47 -4.04 33.69
C TYR A 113 17.70 -5.18 34.37
N ALA A 114 16.36 -5.11 34.35
CA ALA A 114 15.47 -6.06 34.97
C ALA A 114 15.65 -7.48 34.43
N PHE A 115 15.12 -8.43 35.19
CA PHE A 115 15.65 -9.79 35.23
C PHE A 115 14.75 -10.80 34.51
N GLY A 116 13.54 -10.37 34.14
CA GLY A 116 12.62 -11.04 33.22
C GLY A 116 12.23 -10.13 32.04
N GLU A 117 11.76 -10.74 30.95
CA GLU A 117 11.44 -10.01 29.71
C GLU A 117 10.34 -8.95 29.91
N ASP A 118 9.30 -9.26 30.69
CA ASP A 118 8.20 -8.32 30.94
C ASP A 118 8.65 -7.09 31.73
N GLU A 119 9.49 -7.28 32.75
CA GLU A 119 10.04 -6.16 33.53
C GLU A 119 10.93 -5.25 32.66
N VAL A 120 11.74 -5.85 31.78
CA VAL A 120 12.56 -5.11 30.80
C VAL A 120 11.66 -4.33 29.85
N ASN A 121 10.62 -4.97 29.30
CA ASN A 121 9.68 -4.33 28.40
C ASN A 121 8.94 -3.17 29.08
N ASP A 122 8.49 -3.32 30.32
CA ASP A 122 7.79 -2.27 31.06
C ASP A 122 8.72 -1.11 31.46
N ALA A 123 10.00 -1.38 31.68
CA ALA A 123 11.01 -0.34 31.85
C ALA A 123 11.27 0.42 30.53
N LEU A 124 11.45 -0.30 29.42
CA LEU A 124 11.68 0.32 28.10
C LEU A 124 10.49 1.16 27.65
N LYS A 125 9.25 0.68 27.84
CA LYS A 125 8.03 1.47 27.55
C LYS A 125 8.01 2.78 28.31
N ARG A 126 8.21 2.73 29.63
CA ARG A 126 8.24 3.93 30.47
C ARG A 126 9.28 4.95 30.00
N LEU A 127 10.42 4.49 29.48
CA LEU A 127 11.46 5.38 28.98
C LEU A 127 11.14 5.94 27.61
N ALA A 128 10.59 5.14 26.70
CA ALA A 128 10.15 5.60 25.40
C ALA A 128 9.04 6.67 25.51
N ASP A 129 8.18 6.57 26.55
CA ASP A 129 7.00 7.42 26.73
C ASP A 129 7.21 8.65 27.65
N SER A 130 8.28 8.72 28.44
CA SER A 130 8.43 9.78 29.46
C SER A 130 9.26 10.99 29.02
N GLU A 131 8.84 12.20 29.43
CA GLU A 131 9.68 13.40 29.47
C GLU A 131 10.91 13.27 30.41
N ALA A 132 10.99 12.20 31.21
CA ALA A 132 12.03 11.97 32.21
C ALA A 132 13.43 11.71 31.63
N ILE A 133 13.56 11.52 30.30
CA ILE A 133 14.87 11.46 29.63
C ILE A 133 15.65 12.77 29.79
N ALA A 134 14.96 13.91 29.92
CA ALA A 134 15.59 15.21 30.17
C ALA A 134 16.41 15.27 31.47
N HIS A 135 16.19 14.34 32.42
CA HIS A 135 16.93 14.27 33.69
C HIS A 135 18.06 13.21 33.68
N LEU A 136 18.33 12.57 32.54
CA LEU A 136 19.35 11.52 32.42
C LEU A 136 20.73 12.02 31.97
N GLU A 137 21.00 13.34 31.95
CA GLU A 137 22.20 14.03 31.41
C GLU A 137 23.60 13.45 31.77
N HIS A 138 23.70 12.48 32.70
CA HIS A 138 24.93 11.77 33.06
C HIS A 138 24.86 10.23 32.93
N THR A 139 23.80 9.68 32.31
CA THR A 139 23.48 8.24 32.26
C THR A 139 23.42 7.66 30.83
N ASP A 140 23.56 8.49 29.80
CA ASP A 140 23.33 8.12 28.40
C ASP A 140 24.27 7.02 27.90
N ASP A 141 25.57 7.11 28.16
CA ASP A 141 26.55 6.19 27.59
C ASP A 141 26.37 4.74 28.08
N ARG A 142 26.16 4.55 29.38
CA ARG A 142 25.97 3.20 29.95
C ARG A 142 24.65 2.56 29.53
N LEU A 143 23.61 3.38 29.38
CA LEU A 143 22.33 2.92 28.87
C LEU A 143 22.47 2.53 27.39
N LEU A 144 23.11 3.36 26.57
CA LEU A 144 23.35 3.06 25.16
C LEU A 144 24.17 1.79 24.97
N ASP A 145 25.24 1.60 25.75
CA ASP A 145 26.04 0.37 25.74
C ASP A 145 25.18 -0.86 26.07
N TYR A 146 24.28 -0.73 27.06
CA TYR A 146 23.36 -1.82 27.41
C TYR A 146 22.32 -2.09 26.31
N LEU A 147 21.70 -1.05 25.74
CA LEU A 147 20.73 -1.21 24.66
C LEU A 147 21.38 -1.87 23.43
N GLN A 148 22.61 -1.47 23.08
CA GLN A 148 23.35 -2.06 21.97
C GLN A 148 23.67 -3.54 22.22
N THR A 149 24.03 -3.92 23.45
CA THR A 149 24.30 -5.32 23.81
C THR A 149 23.03 -6.15 23.99
N LEU A 150 21.88 -5.51 24.25
CA LEU A 150 20.59 -6.17 24.39
C LEU A 150 19.98 -6.56 23.03
N LEU A 151 20.13 -5.72 21.99
CA LEU A 151 19.53 -5.94 20.66
C LEU A 151 19.73 -7.35 20.09
N PRO A 152 20.92 -7.98 20.13
CA PRO A 152 21.14 -9.29 19.52
C PRO A 152 20.47 -10.45 20.28
N VAL A 153 20.05 -10.25 21.54
CA VAL A 153 19.40 -11.28 22.37
C VAL A 153 17.94 -10.95 22.72
N ALA A 154 17.48 -9.77 22.32
CA ALA A 154 16.14 -9.29 22.56
C ALA A 154 15.09 -10.12 21.79
N SER A 155 13.89 -10.23 22.37
CA SER A 155 12.72 -10.69 21.62
C SER A 155 12.28 -9.62 20.62
N GLU A 156 11.39 -9.98 19.70
CA GLU A 156 10.79 -9.03 18.74
C GLU A 156 10.19 -7.81 19.45
N LYS A 157 9.41 -8.04 20.51
CA LYS A 157 8.77 -7.00 21.32
C LYS A 157 9.83 -6.12 21.98
N THR A 158 10.87 -6.71 22.57
CA THR A 158 11.94 -5.96 23.23
C THR A 158 12.73 -5.12 22.22
N SER A 159 13.07 -5.65 21.04
CA SER A 159 13.81 -4.93 20.00
C SER A 159 13.07 -3.67 19.55
N ARG A 160 11.75 -3.76 19.31
CA ARG A 160 10.91 -2.58 18.96
C ARG A 160 10.97 -1.50 20.03
N LEU A 161 10.87 -1.90 21.30
CA LEU A 161 10.94 -0.97 22.43
C LEU A 161 12.33 -0.35 22.57
N VAL A 162 13.40 -1.11 22.31
CA VAL A 162 14.77 -0.58 22.30
C VAL A 162 14.91 0.52 21.25
N TYR A 163 14.40 0.33 20.03
CA TYR A 163 14.43 1.38 19.00
C TYR A 163 13.64 2.63 19.41
N GLY A 164 12.49 2.45 20.06
CA GLY A 164 11.72 3.56 20.65
C GLY A 164 12.51 4.34 21.70
N VAL A 165 13.23 3.65 22.59
CA VAL A 165 14.12 4.31 23.57
C VAL A 165 15.29 5.00 22.88
N LEU A 166 15.92 4.37 21.88
CA LEU A 166 16.99 4.99 21.10
C LEU A 166 16.50 6.27 20.40
N ARG A 167 15.27 6.32 19.89
CA ARG A 167 14.66 7.56 19.40
C ARG A 167 14.55 8.62 20.49
N ALA A 168 14.00 8.23 21.64
CA ALA A 168 13.68 9.15 22.73
C ALA A 168 14.95 9.75 23.38
N LEU A 169 16.09 9.04 23.35
CA LEU A 169 17.37 9.54 23.84
C LEU A 169 17.89 10.75 23.04
N GLY A 170 17.61 10.85 21.74
CA GLY A 170 18.00 12.01 20.92
C GLY A 170 19.51 12.25 20.78
N THR A 171 20.38 11.30 21.17
CA THR A 171 21.84 11.48 21.16
C THR A 171 22.50 11.04 19.84
N PRO A 172 23.67 11.60 19.46
CA PRO A 172 24.41 11.18 18.28
C PRO A 172 24.80 9.68 18.28
N LYS A 173 25.07 9.11 19.47
CA LYS A 173 25.37 7.68 19.62
C LYS A 173 24.14 6.80 19.39
N ALA A 174 22.96 7.21 19.85
CA ALA A 174 21.72 6.50 19.59
C ALA A 174 21.41 6.45 18.08
N ARG A 175 21.56 7.59 17.40
CA ARG A 175 21.49 7.70 15.94
C ARG A 175 22.45 6.71 15.25
N GLU A 176 23.70 6.64 15.73
CA GLU A 176 24.72 5.76 15.16
C GLU A 176 24.36 4.27 15.30
N ILE A 177 23.73 3.87 16.41
CA ILE A 177 23.26 2.49 16.59
C ILE A 177 22.15 2.18 15.57
N LEU A 178 21.16 3.07 15.44
CA LEU A 178 20.05 2.91 14.49
C LEU A 178 20.54 2.81 13.03
N LEU A 179 21.46 3.71 12.63
CA LEU A 179 22.02 3.69 11.27
C LEU A 179 22.84 2.43 11.00
N ARG A 180 23.68 1.99 11.94
CA ARG A 180 24.44 0.73 11.79
C ARG A 180 23.54 -0.50 11.63
N CYS A 181 22.38 -0.53 12.28
CA CYS A 181 21.40 -1.61 12.06
C CYS A 181 20.91 -1.63 10.60
N LEU A 182 20.60 -0.48 10.01
CA LEU A 182 20.20 -0.38 8.59
C LEU A 182 21.36 -0.67 7.63
N GLU A 183 22.58 -0.33 8.03
CA GLU A 183 23.80 -0.53 7.22
C GLU A 183 24.37 -1.94 7.31
N SER A 184 23.84 -2.78 8.20
CA SER A 184 24.25 -4.19 8.34
C SER A 184 24.06 -4.98 7.05
N GLU A 185 24.73 -6.13 6.93
CA GLU A 185 24.61 -6.99 5.74
C GLU A 185 23.17 -7.49 5.55
N GLY A 186 22.66 -7.36 4.33
CA GLY A 186 21.27 -7.70 4.00
C GLY A 186 20.23 -6.67 4.47
N ARG A 187 18.96 -7.05 4.38
CA ARG A 187 17.82 -6.26 4.87
C ARG A 187 17.61 -6.54 6.34
N HIS A 188 17.45 -5.48 7.13
CA HIS A 188 17.15 -5.61 8.55
C HIS A 188 15.65 -5.96 8.76
N PRO A 189 15.29 -6.91 9.63
CA PRO A 189 13.89 -7.32 9.83
C PRO A 189 13.01 -6.23 10.46
N TYR A 190 13.62 -5.26 11.14
CA TYR A 190 12.96 -4.13 11.81
C TYR A 190 13.19 -2.79 11.09
N THR A 191 13.40 -2.80 9.77
CA THR A 191 13.63 -1.58 8.98
C THR A 191 12.54 -0.51 9.23
N PRO A 192 11.23 -0.81 9.18
CA PRO A 192 10.19 0.18 9.43
C PRO A 192 10.30 0.87 10.80
N GLU A 193 10.50 0.09 11.88
CA GLU A 193 10.62 0.62 13.23
C GLU A 193 11.89 1.45 13.43
N ILE A 194 12.99 1.07 12.78
CA ILE A 194 14.24 1.84 12.79
C ILE A 194 14.06 3.16 12.03
N LEU A 195 13.40 3.17 10.87
CA LEU A 195 13.11 4.38 10.11
C LEU A 195 12.22 5.35 10.91
N GLN A 196 11.16 4.86 11.55
CA GLN A 196 10.34 5.65 12.46
C GLN A 196 11.16 6.22 13.64
N SER A 197 12.10 5.44 14.16
CA SER A 197 12.98 5.85 15.25
C SER A 197 14.01 6.91 14.82
N LEU A 198 14.37 6.93 13.54
CA LEU A 198 15.28 7.93 12.98
C LEU A 198 14.64 9.31 12.77
N ALA A 199 13.31 9.45 12.90
CA ALA A 199 12.59 10.69 12.66
C ALA A 199 13.03 11.87 13.53
N SER A 200 13.62 11.62 14.70
CA SER A 200 14.16 12.66 15.59
C SER A 200 15.55 13.17 15.16
N TYR A 201 16.18 12.58 14.13
CA TYR A 201 17.60 12.79 13.79
C TYR A 201 17.80 13.42 12.40
N THR A 202 17.40 14.67 12.24
CA THR A 202 17.24 15.35 10.93
C THR A 202 18.50 16.05 10.41
N SER A 203 19.67 15.44 10.62
CA SER A 203 20.96 16.01 10.17
C SER A 203 21.29 15.65 8.72
N ARG A 204 22.06 16.51 8.02
CA ARG A 204 22.52 16.24 6.64
C ARG A 204 23.30 14.92 6.53
N GLU A 205 24.10 14.59 7.53
CA GLU A 205 24.87 13.34 7.59
C GLU A 205 23.93 12.11 7.67
N THR A 206 22.88 12.16 8.50
CA THR A 206 21.87 11.09 8.58
C THR A 206 21.24 10.87 7.20
N LEU A 207 20.86 11.95 6.51
CA LEU A 207 20.21 11.86 5.20
C LEU A 207 21.12 11.19 4.16
N GLN A 208 22.40 11.55 4.14
CA GLN A 208 23.38 10.95 3.22
C GLN A 208 23.52 9.44 3.44
N ARG A 209 23.59 9.01 4.70
CA ARG A 209 23.67 7.58 5.04
C ARG A 209 22.39 6.84 4.70
N LEU A 210 21.23 7.41 5.00
CA LEU A 210 19.93 6.84 4.63
C LEU A 210 19.78 6.69 3.11
N ARG A 211 20.23 7.66 2.32
CA ARG A 211 20.27 7.55 0.87
C ARG A 211 21.17 6.40 0.41
N ALA A 212 22.36 6.27 0.98
CA ALA A 212 23.27 5.16 0.66
C ALA A 212 22.65 3.78 0.99
N VAL A 213 21.89 3.67 2.09
CA VAL A 213 21.15 2.44 2.44
C VAL A 213 20.05 2.14 1.41
N TYR A 214 19.29 3.16 0.99
CA TYR A 214 18.28 3.01 -0.06
C TYR A 214 18.91 2.59 -1.39
N ASP A 215 19.98 3.26 -1.83
CA ASP A 215 20.67 2.97 -3.08
C ASP A 215 21.35 1.59 -3.10
N ALA A 216 21.71 1.07 -1.93
CA ALA A 216 22.19 -0.31 -1.77
C ALA A 216 21.07 -1.37 -1.85
N GLY A 217 19.81 -0.97 -2.07
CA GLY A 217 18.67 -1.89 -2.20
C GLY A 217 18.24 -2.55 -0.89
N LYS A 218 18.56 -1.94 0.26
CA LYS A 218 18.24 -2.52 1.59
C LYS A 218 16.82 -2.22 2.07
N PHE A 219 16.10 -1.34 1.37
CA PHE A 219 14.69 -1.05 1.60
C PHE A 219 13.86 -1.83 0.59
N ALA A 220 12.89 -2.60 1.08
CA ALA A 220 11.86 -3.21 0.23
C ALA A 220 10.78 -2.18 -0.14
N GLU A 221 9.90 -2.54 -1.07
CA GLU A 221 8.75 -1.69 -1.43
C GLU A 221 7.89 -1.32 -0.20
N ASP A 222 7.67 -2.26 0.72
CA ASP A 222 6.92 -2.03 1.96
C ASP A 222 7.60 -1.04 2.92
N ASP A 223 8.92 -0.86 2.81
CA ASP A 223 9.68 0.07 3.65
C ASP A 223 9.61 1.52 3.10
N LEU A 224 9.20 1.70 1.84
CA LEU A 224 9.25 2.98 1.14
C LEU A 224 8.33 4.02 1.75
N GLU A 225 7.16 3.62 2.26
CA GLU A 225 6.23 4.54 2.90
C GLU A 225 6.85 5.18 4.15
N GLU A 226 7.46 4.39 5.03
CA GLU A 226 8.13 4.91 6.23
C GLU A 226 9.38 5.72 5.87
N TYR A 227 10.09 5.31 4.83
CA TYR A 227 11.22 6.08 4.32
C TYR A 227 10.79 7.47 3.82
N LEU A 228 9.73 7.57 3.01
CA LEU A 228 9.20 8.84 2.51
C LEU A 228 8.69 9.75 3.64
N ARG A 229 8.00 9.19 4.63
CA ARG A 229 7.57 9.92 5.84
C ARG A 229 8.76 10.43 6.65
N LEU A 230 9.84 9.66 6.74
CA LEU A 230 11.07 10.08 7.39
C LEU A 230 11.73 11.24 6.62
N LEU A 231 11.82 11.14 5.29
CA LEU A 231 12.37 12.20 4.44
C LEU A 231 11.65 13.55 4.63
N SER A 232 10.33 13.52 4.88
CA SER A 232 9.53 14.72 5.14
C SER A 232 9.92 15.49 6.41
N ARG A 233 10.85 14.97 7.23
CA ARG A 233 11.35 15.61 8.47
C ARG A 233 12.67 16.33 8.28
N PHE A 234 13.40 16.09 7.19
CA PHE A 234 14.71 16.68 6.98
C PHE A 234 14.59 18.14 6.50
N PRO A 235 15.43 19.07 6.98
CA PRO A 235 15.56 20.38 6.36
C PRO A 235 16.16 20.21 4.96
N GLY A 236 15.60 20.88 3.94
CA GLY A 236 15.72 20.62 2.48
C GLY A 236 17.11 20.63 1.80
N PHE A 237 18.18 20.24 2.48
CA PHE A 237 19.53 20.09 1.92
C PHE A 237 19.61 18.89 0.96
N GLY A 238 19.56 19.14 -0.35
CA GLY A 238 19.79 18.11 -1.39
C GLY A 238 18.73 17.02 -1.48
N LEU A 239 17.60 17.20 -0.80
CA LEU A 239 16.49 16.24 -0.78
C LEU A 239 15.57 16.38 -2.00
N ARG A 240 15.57 17.55 -2.66
CA ARG A 240 14.80 17.78 -3.89
C ARG A 240 15.16 16.75 -4.97
N ASP A 241 16.44 16.66 -5.33
CA ASP A 241 16.91 15.77 -6.39
C ASP A 241 16.62 14.30 -6.05
N HIS A 242 16.75 13.95 -4.77
CA HIS A 242 16.43 12.60 -4.28
C HIS A 242 14.94 12.30 -4.34
N LEU A 243 14.06 13.24 -4.00
CA LEU A 243 12.60 13.05 -4.12
C LEU A 243 12.15 12.98 -5.58
N THR A 244 12.81 13.70 -6.49
CA THR A 244 12.59 13.56 -7.93
C THR A 244 13.04 12.18 -8.43
N GLU A 245 14.21 11.71 -8.00
CA GLU A 245 14.69 10.36 -8.30
C GLU A 245 13.74 9.28 -7.76
N LEU A 246 13.21 9.46 -6.55
CA LEU A 246 12.19 8.56 -5.97
C LEU A 246 10.89 8.59 -6.76
N LEU A 247 10.46 9.75 -7.27
CA LEU A 247 9.29 9.85 -8.15
C LEU A 247 9.53 9.10 -9.46
N ASP A 248 10.76 9.09 -9.95
CA ASP A 248 11.09 8.37 -11.17
C ASP A 248 11.06 6.86 -11.01
N ARG A 249 11.57 6.36 -9.87
CA ARG A 249 11.61 4.93 -9.53
C ARG A 249 10.28 4.38 -9.03
N HIS A 250 9.51 5.20 -8.31
CA HIS A 250 8.27 4.82 -7.61
C HIS A 250 7.13 5.81 -7.84
N PRO A 251 6.70 6.02 -9.11
CA PRO A 251 5.66 6.99 -9.44
C PRO A 251 4.29 6.66 -8.84
N ASP A 252 4.06 5.40 -8.44
CA ASP A 252 2.86 4.97 -7.72
C ASP A 252 2.76 5.57 -6.31
N GLN A 253 3.87 6.02 -5.72
CA GLN A 253 3.95 6.67 -4.40
C GLN A 253 3.89 8.20 -4.46
N VAL A 254 3.47 8.78 -5.59
CA VAL A 254 3.45 10.24 -5.84
C VAL A 254 2.79 11.04 -4.71
N GLU A 255 1.73 10.55 -4.07
CA GLU A 255 1.03 11.27 -3.00
C GLU A 255 1.94 11.51 -1.78
N LEU A 256 2.68 10.49 -1.34
CA LEU A 256 3.64 10.59 -0.24
C LEU A 256 4.87 11.42 -0.63
N ILE A 257 5.33 11.29 -1.88
CA ILE A 257 6.45 12.09 -2.40
C ILE A 257 6.07 13.57 -2.45
N VAL A 258 4.86 13.92 -2.90
CA VAL A 258 4.35 15.29 -2.88
C VAL A 258 4.24 15.81 -1.46
N GLN A 259 3.73 15.01 -0.53
CA GLN A 259 3.70 15.38 0.88
C GLN A 259 5.10 15.68 1.42
N ALA A 260 6.09 14.84 1.09
CA ALA A 260 7.49 15.08 1.44
C ALA A 260 8.01 16.38 0.79
N MET A 261 7.83 16.60 -0.50
CA MET A 261 8.24 17.83 -1.18
C MET A 261 7.62 19.09 -0.55
N ARG A 262 6.33 19.06 -0.20
CA ARG A 262 5.64 20.20 0.45
C ARG A 262 6.13 20.44 1.87
N SER A 263 6.45 19.39 2.64
CA SER A 263 7.02 19.53 3.98
C SER A 263 8.38 20.26 3.96
N LEU A 264 9.10 20.19 2.84
CA LEU A 264 10.35 20.93 2.60
C LEU A 264 10.12 22.36 2.12
N SER A 265 8.87 22.83 2.12
CA SER A 265 8.47 24.15 1.61
C SER A 265 8.88 24.36 0.14
N MET A 266 8.94 23.29 -0.65
CA MET A 266 9.11 23.42 -2.10
C MET A 266 7.89 24.16 -2.69
N PRO A 267 8.09 25.15 -3.58
CA PRO A 267 6.97 25.84 -4.21
C PRO A 267 6.09 24.86 -4.99
N ASP A 268 4.77 24.93 -4.79
CA ASP A 268 3.80 24.05 -5.46
C ASP A 268 3.98 24.06 -7.00
N ALA A 269 4.40 25.18 -7.59
CA ALA A 269 4.72 25.27 -9.02
C ALA A 269 5.91 24.38 -9.44
N SER A 270 6.96 24.29 -8.62
CA SER A 270 8.10 23.40 -8.91
C SER A 270 7.72 21.93 -8.75
N VAL A 271 6.90 21.63 -7.74
CA VAL A 271 6.40 20.27 -7.49
C VAL A 271 5.48 19.84 -8.64
N ALA A 272 4.52 20.69 -9.01
CA ALA A 272 3.60 20.44 -10.11
C ALA A 272 4.33 20.25 -11.44
N GLY A 273 5.37 21.06 -11.73
CA GLY A 273 6.22 20.86 -12.92
C GLY A 273 6.92 19.51 -12.95
N THR A 274 7.47 19.06 -11.82
CA THR A 274 8.15 17.76 -11.71
C THR A 274 7.16 16.60 -11.94
N ILE A 275 5.98 16.66 -11.32
CA ILE A 275 4.92 15.65 -11.53
C ILE A 275 4.43 15.70 -12.98
N ARG A 276 4.36 16.90 -13.58
CA ARG A 276 3.91 17.07 -14.96
C ARG A 276 4.81 16.34 -15.94
N GLU A 277 6.11 16.54 -15.82
CA GLU A 277 7.11 15.85 -16.64
C GLU A 277 6.97 14.34 -16.51
N LYS A 278 6.77 13.83 -15.28
CA LYS A 278 6.54 12.40 -15.05
C LYS A 278 5.22 11.91 -15.66
N PHE A 279 4.14 12.66 -15.51
CA PHE A 279 2.84 12.36 -16.11
C PHE A 279 2.95 12.27 -17.64
N ASP A 280 3.65 13.22 -18.26
CA ASP A 280 3.82 13.25 -19.72
C ASP A 280 4.69 12.09 -20.23
N ALA A 281 5.62 11.56 -19.42
CA ALA A 281 6.44 10.39 -19.73
C ALA A 281 5.79 9.03 -19.40
N GLU A 282 4.76 8.99 -18.55
CA GLU A 282 4.16 7.75 -18.04
C GLU A 282 3.33 7.00 -19.08
N ASN A 283 3.44 5.67 -19.10
CA ASN A 283 2.75 4.77 -20.02
C ASN A 283 1.90 3.70 -19.31
N HIS A 284 1.97 3.61 -17.98
CA HIS A 284 1.18 2.73 -17.15
C HIS A 284 -0.07 3.44 -16.64
N TYR A 285 -1.24 2.94 -17.02
CA TYR A 285 -2.52 3.62 -16.81
C TYR A 285 -2.90 3.87 -15.33
N PRO A 286 -2.85 2.89 -14.40
CA PRO A 286 -3.04 3.16 -12.97
C PRO A 286 -2.08 4.19 -12.35
N VAL A 287 -0.83 4.24 -12.79
CA VAL A 287 0.16 5.22 -12.31
C VAL A 287 -0.16 6.61 -12.86
N LEU A 288 -0.50 6.67 -14.15
CA LEU A 288 -0.94 7.90 -14.81
C LEU A 288 -2.11 8.57 -14.07
N ASP A 289 -3.11 7.78 -13.62
CA ASP A 289 -4.23 8.32 -12.83
C ASP A 289 -3.78 8.86 -11.46
N ARG A 290 -2.84 8.20 -10.78
CA ARG A 290 -2.28 8.71 -9.51
C ARG A 290 -1.55 10.04 -9.71
N LEU A 291 -0.70 10.11 -10.74
CA LEU A 291 0.01 11.35 -11.12
C LEU A 291 -0.97 12.47 -11.46
N LEU A 292 -2.03 12.15 -12.21
CA LEU A 292 -3.12 13.09 -12.54
C LEU A 292 -3.79 13.68 -11.28
N ARG A 293 -4.11 12.84 -10.30
CA ARG A 293 -4.71 13.30 -9.04
C ARG A 293 -3.75 14.20 -8.28
N ALA A 294 -2.48 13.81 -8.19
CA ALA A 294 -1.47 14.59 -7.49
C ALA A 294 -1.26 15.98 -8.12
N ILE A 295 -1.08 16.07 -9.45
CA ILE A 295 -0.86 17.35 -10.14
C ILE A 295 -2.08 18.29 -10.04
N ASN A 296 -3.29 17.77 -10.20
CA ASN A 296 -4.50 18.58 -10.14
C ASN A 296 -4.90 18.98 -8.71
N THR A 297 -4.43 18.25 -7.70
CA THR A 297 -4.62 18.62 -6.29
C THR A 297 -3.78 19.85 -5.92
N LEU A 298 -2.63 20.06 -6.56
CA LEU A 298 -1.78 21.25 -6.36
C LEU A 298 -2.40 22.53 -6.96
N ASN A 299 -3.35 22.40 -7.89
CA ASN A 299 -4.09 23.50 -8.51
C ASN A 299 -3.19 24.62 -9.08
N VAL A 300 -2.12 24.24 -9.78
CA VAL A 300 -1.21 25.20 -10.44
C VAL A 300 -1.52 25.26 -11.95
N PRO A 301 -2.18 26.33 -12.44
CA PRO A 301 -2.80 26.37 -13.77
C PRO A 301 -1.94 25.93 -14.98
N PRO A 302 -0.65 26.34 -15.12
CA PRO A 302 0.15 25.89 -16.26
C PRO A 302 0.44 24.39 -16.27
N PHE A 303 0.27 23.70 -15.15
CA PHE A 303 0.58 22.28 -15.00
C PHE A 303 -0.67 21.40 -14.94
N THR A 304 -1.83 21.95 -14.57
CA THR A 304 -3.08 21.18 -14.48
C THR A 304 -3.41 20.46 -15.79
N VAL A 305 -3.95 19.26 -15.66
CA VAL A 305 -4.43 18.43 -16.77
C VAL A 305 -5.95 18.52 -16.79
N ASP A 306 -6.53 18.99 -17.88
CA ASP A 306 -7.98 18.95 -18.11
C ASP A 306 -8.42 17.63 -18.76
N LEU A 307 -9.75 17.45 -18.91
CA LEU A 307 -10.32 16.24 -19.52
C LEU A 307 -9.81 16.00 -20.94
N ALA A 308 -9.70 17.06 -21.75
CA ALA A 308 -9.25 16.96 -23.14
C ALA A 308 -7.77 16.56 -23.23
N ALA A 309 -6.92 17.11 -22.36
CA ALA A 309 -5.51 16.76 -22.25
C ALA A 309 -5.32 15.31 -21.80
N MET A 310 -6.11 14.84 -20.83
CA MET A 310 -6.09 13.43 -20.43
C MET A 310 -6.50 12.52 -21.59
N ASN A 311 -7.56 12.85 -22.32
CA ASN A 311 -8.01 12.10 -23.50
C ASN A 311 -6.92 12.04 -24.59
N ARG A 312 -6.21 13.15 -24.85
CA ARG A 312 -5.07 13.19 -25.77
C ARG A 312 -3.89 12.33 -25.29
N LYS A 313 -3.60 12.32 -23.98
CA LYS A 313 -2.50 11.51 -23.41
C LYS A 313 -2.73 10.02 -23.62
N VAL A 314 -3.95 9.55 -23.43
CA VAL A 314 -4.30 8.13 -23.58
C VAL A 314 -4.56 7.69 -25.03
N ASP A 315 -4.53 8.62 -25.99
CA ASP A 315 -4.57 8.34 -27.44
C ASP A 315 -3.24 7.75 -27.94
N ALA A 316 -2.16 7.85 -27.16
CA ALA A 316 -0.86 7.34 -27.55
C ALA A 316 -0.85 5.80 -27.72
N PRO A 317 -0.03 5.24 -28.64
CA PRO A 317 0.04 3.79 -28.91
C PRO A 317 0.23 2.91 -27.67
N ALA A 318 1.02 3.40 -26.70
CA ALA A 318 1.27 2.72 -25.43
C ALA A 318 -0.02 2.36 -24.67
N PHE A 319 -1.10 3.13 -24.87
CA PHE A 319 -2.40 2.87 -24.27
C PHE A 319 -3.38 2.20 -25.23
N THR A 320 -3.25 2.31 -26.54
CA THR A 320 -4.25 1.76 -27.49
C THR A 320 -3.98 0.31 -27.89
N GLU A 321 -2.74 -0.17 -27.86
CA GLU A 321 -2.34 -1.50 -28.35
C GLU A 321 -2.54 -2.65 -27.35
N VAL A 322 -3.10 -2.37 -26.17
CA VAL A 322 -3.29 -3.36 -25.10
C VAL A 322 -4.51 -4.27 -25.40
N PRO A 323 -4.44 -5.59 -25.15
CA PRO A 323 -5.53 -6.51 -25.44
C PRO A 323 -6.82 -6.19 -24.65
N PRO A 324 -8.01 -6.51 -25.21
CA PRO A 324 -9.30 -6.19 -24.60
C PRO A 324 -9.46 -6.64 -23.15
N VAL A 325 -8.90 -7.78 -22.76
CA VAL A 325 -8.99 -8.30 -21.38
C VAL A 325 -8.49 -7.31 -20.33
N ASN A 326 -7.49 -6.49 -20.68
CA ASN A 326 -6.86 -5.51 -19.80
C ASN A 326 -7.46 -4.10 -19.92
N TRP A 327 -8.52 -3.92 -20.72
CA TRP A 327 -9.19 -2.63 -20.81
C TRP A 327 -9.90 -2.29 -19.50
N PRO A 328 -9.90 -1.01 -19.09
CA PRO A 328 -10.57 -0.58 -17.88
C PRO A 328 -12.06 -0.95 -17.91
N GLN A 329 -12.54 -1.47 -16.78
CA GLN A 329 -13.95 -1.80 -16.59
C GLN A 329 -14.75 -0.56 -16.16
N GLN A 330 -14.08 0.39 -15.53
CA GLN A 330 -14.60 1.67 -15.06
C GLN A 330 -13.53 2.75 -15.27
N LEU A 331 -13.92 4.03 -15.27
CA LEU A 331 -12.94 5.10 -15.15
C LEU A 331 -12.26 5.06 -13.79
N GLU A 332 -10.96 5.27 -13.81
CA GLU A 332 -10.14 5.44 -12.60
C GLU A 332 -10.59 6.70 -11.84
N PRO A 333 -10.32 6.78 -10.52
CA PRO A 333 -10.83 7.85 -9.68
C PRO A 333 -10.44 9.26 -10.15
N GLY A 334 -9.19 9.48 -10.58
CA GLY A 334 -8.72 10.78 -11.03
C GLY A 334 -9.39 11.23 -12.32
N TRP A 335 -9.49 10.35 -13.31
CA TRP A 335 -10.16 10.66 -14.58
C TRP A 335 -11.67 10.85 -14.38
N ARG A 336 -12.30 10.08 -13.48
CA ARG A 336 -13.71 10.31 -13.11
C ARG A 336 -13.92 11.69 -12.49
N GLU A 337 -13.00 12.12 -11.62
CA GLU A 337 -13.04 13.45 -11.02
C GLU A 337 -12.85 14.57 -12.06
N LEU A 338 -12.01 14.35 -13.08
CA LEU A 338 -11.90 15.28 -14.22
C LEU A 338 -13.25 15.47 -14.93
N VAL A 339 -13.95 14.37 -15.21
CA VAL A 339 -15.27 14.43 -15.85
C VAL A 339 -16.24 15.26 -15.00
N ARG A 340 -16.26 15.02 -13.68
CA ARG A 340 -17.13 15.74 -12.73
C ARG A 340 -16.84 17.23 -12.62
N ARG A 341 -15.56 17.60 -12.68
CA ARG A 341 -15.14 19.01 -12.59
C ARG A 341 -15.32 19.78 -13.91
N THR A 342 -15.41 19.06 -15.02
CA THR A 342 -15.62 19.66 -16.33
C THR A 342 -17.08 20.08 -16.47
N SER A 343 -17.35 21.30 -16.93
CA SER A 343 -18.74 21.74 -17.14
C SER A 343 -19.47 20.83 -18.12
N LEU A 344 -20.77 20.61 -17.91
CA LEU A 344 -21.57 19.70 -18.72
C LEU A 344 -21.39 19.90 -20.23
N ALA A 345 -21.48 21.15 -20.70
CA ALA A 345 -21.32 21.48 -22.12
C ALA A 345 -19.93 21.11 -22.66
N ALA A 346 -18.87 21.40 -21.89
CA ALA A 346 -17.50 21.05 -22.28
C ALA A 346 -17.27 19.53 -22.23
N ALA A 347 -17.80 18.85 -21.21
CA ALA A 347 -17.69 17.40 -21.07
C ALA A 347 -18.36 16.68 -22.24
N ILE A 348 -19.59 17.07 -22.60
CA ILE A 348 -20.30 16.52 -23.75
C ILE A 348 -19.54 16.77 -25.06
N ALA A 349 -19.01 17.98 -25.27
CA ALA A 349 -18.22 18.30 -26.46
C ALA A 349 -16.97 17.41 -26.57
N VAL A 350 -16.18 17.31 -25.48
CA VAL A 350 -14.97 16.50 -25.42
C VAL A 350 -15.26 15.01 -25.60
N VAL A 351 -16.31 14.49 -24.97
CA VAL A 351 -16.74 13.10 -25.11
C VAL A 351 -17.20 12.80 -26.53
N THR A 352 -17.94 13.72 -27.16
CA THR A 352 -18.42 13.57 -28.53
C THR A 352 -17.24 13.48 -29.50
N GLU A 353 -16.27 14.38 -29.40
CA GLU A 353 -15.06 14.33 -30.22
C GLU A 353 -14.27 13.04 -29.98
N TYR A 354 -14.14 12.62 -28.71
CA TYR A 354 -13.35 11.45 -28.36
C TYR A 354 -13.98 10.12 -28.79
N LEU A 355 -15.31 10.06 -28.87
CA LEU A 355 -16.06 8.87 -29.33
C LEU A 355 -15.92 8.62 -30.85
N GLU A 356 -15.52 9.64 -31.63
CA GLU A 356 -15.25 9.51 -33.07
C GLU A 356 -13.96 8.74 -33.38
N ARG A 357 -13.10 8.51 -32.36
CA ARG A 357 -11.85 7.77 -32.54
C ARG A 357 -12.13 6.33 -33.01
N PRO A 358 -11.35 5.79 -33.97
CA PRO A 358 -11.59 4.46 -34.52
C PRO A 358 -11.26 3.33 -33.53
N GLU A 359 -10.37 3.58 -32.57
CA GLU A 359 -9.89 2.58 -31.61
C GLU A 359 -11.00 2.19 -30.62
N PRO A 360 -11.40 0.90 -30.55
CA PRO A 360 -12.48 0.44 -29.68
C PRO A 360 -12.23 0.71 -28.18
N ARG A 361 -10.96 0.71 -27.76
CA ARG A 361 -10.57 1.05 -26.39
C ARG A 361 -10.90 2.51 -26.07
N LEU A 362 -10.57 3.43 -26.96
CA LEU A 362 -10.83 4.87 -26.77
C LEU A 362 -12.34 5.14 -26.82
N GLN A 363 -13.06 4.48 -27.73
CA GLN A 363 -14.53 4.50 -27.75
C GLN A 363 -15.13 4.04 -26.42
N ARG A 364 -14.64 2.92 -25.87
CA ARG A 364 -15.07 2.45 -24.54
C ARG A 364 -14.79 3.49 -23.45
N ASN A 365 -13.59 4.08 -23.44
CA ASN A 365 -13.25 5.13 -22.47
C ASN A 365 -14.20 6.34 -22.58
N ALA A 366 -14.50 6.79 -23.79
CA ALA A 366 -15.47 7.86 -24.05
C ALA A 366 -16.88 7.50 -23.55
N LEU A 367 -17.32 6.26 -23.75
CA LEU A 367 -18.61 5.78 -23.23
C LEU A 367 -18.64 5.72 -21.70
N LEU A 368 -17.53 5.34 -21.05
CA LEU A 368 -17.42 5.39 -19.59
C LEU A 368 -17.43 6.84 -19.07
N GLN A 369 -16.85 7.80 -19.80
CA GLN A 369 -16.95 9.23 -19.49
C GLN A 369 -18.40 9.71 -19.63
N LEU A 370 -19.06 9.39 -20.74
CA LEU A 370 -20.46 9.75 -20.97
C LEU A 370 -21.35 9.20 -19.85
N LYS A 371 -21.11 7.96 -19.43
CA LYS A 371 -21.82 7.34 -18.32
C LYS A 371 -21.68 8.11 -17.02
N VAL A 372 -20.49 8.63 -16.72
CA VAL A 372 -20.28 9.50 -15.55
C VAL A 372 -21.03 10.82 -15.74
N VAL A 373 -20.92 11.49 -16.89
CA VAL A 373 -21.65 12.75 -17.18
C VAL A 373 -23.15 12.59 -16.92
N LEU A 374 -23.75 11.52 -17.45
CA LEU A 374 -25.19 11.24 -17.33
C LEU A 374 -25.64 10.83 -15.91
N SER A 375 -24.73 10.33 -15.08
CA SER A 375 -25.03 9.98 -13.69
C SER A 375 -24.93 11.18 -12.75
N GLU A 376 -24.13 12.18 -13.11
CA GLU A 376 -23.87 13.38 -12.27
C GLU A 376 -24.78 14.56 -12.65
N HIS A 377 -25.29 14.59 -13.89
CA HIS A 377 -26.12 15.67 -14.41
C HIS A 377 -27.45 15.16 -14.96
N GLU A 378 -28.54 15.82 -14.59
CA GLU A 378 -29.82 15.67 -15.29
C GLU A 378 -29.79 16.55 -16.55
N LEU A 379 -29.79 15.89 -17.71
CA LEU A 379 -29.88 16.58 -18.99
C LEU A 379 -31.32 17.04 -19.23
N SER A 380 -31.52 18.36 -19.36
CA SER A 380 -32.81 18.92 -19.79
C SER A 380 -32.99 18.85 -21.31
N ASP A 381 -31.89 19.01 -22.06
CA ASP A 381 -31.89 18.95 -23.51
C ASP A 381 -31.48 17.56 -24.01
N PRO A 382 -32.01 17.11 -25.16
CA PRO A 382 -31.56 15.88 -25.82
C PRO A 382 -30.06 15.83 -26.07
N LEU A 383 -29.51 14.61 -26.12
CA LEU A 383 -28.13 14.41 -26.55
C LEU A 383 -27.89 15.07 -27.92
N PRO A 384 -26.71 15.68 -28.14
CA PRO A 384 -26.37 16.23 -29.44
C PRO A 384 -26.51 15.18 -30.56
N GLY A 385 -27.09 15.57 -31.70
CA GLY A 385 -27.31 14.68 -32.83
C GLY A 385 -26.09 13.86 -33.28
N PRO A 386 -24.87 14.44 -33.34
CA PRO A 386 -23.65 13.66 -33.64
C PRO A 386 -23.39 12.55 -32.61
N LEU A 387 -23.51 12.85 -31.32
CA LEU A 387 -23.31 11.88 -30.25
C LEU A 387 -24.35 10.76 -30.32
N GLU A 388 -25.63 11.09 -30.49
CA GLU A 388 -26.70 10.10 -30.61
C GLU A 388 -26.52 9.20 -31.85
N SER A 389 -26.19 9.79 -33.00
CA SER A 389 -25.87 9.06 -34.23
C SER A 389 -24.71 8.10 -34.02
N ARG A 390 -23.65 8.55 -33.34
CA ARG A 390 -22.49 7.73 -33.04
C ARG A 390 -22.82 6.57 -32.10
N LEU A 391 -23.63 6.80 -31.07
CA LEU A 391 -24.14 5.72 -30.19
C LEU A 391 -24.89 4.66 -30.99
N ARG A 392 -25.78 5.05 -31.93
CA ARG A 392 -26.48 4.10 -32.81
C ARG A 392 -25.51 3.24 -33.61
N GLN A 393 -24.48 3.85 -34.20
CA GLN A 393 -23.47 3.12 -34.99
C GLN A 393 -22.70 2.11 -34.12
N LEU A 394 -22.34 2.49 -32.90
CA LEU A 394 -21.53 1.66 -32.00
C LEU A 394 -22.29 0.44 -31.44
N LEU A 395 -23.64 0.42 -31.51
CA LEU A 395 -24.42 -0.78 -31.21
C LEU A 395 -24.07 -1.95 -32.14
N ALA A 396 -23.66 -1.67 -33.38
CA ALA A 396 -23.22 -2.68 -34.34
C ALA A 396 -21.73 -3.05 -34.21
N SER A 397 -21.03 -2.57 -33.18
CA SER A 397 -19.61 -2.87 -32.98
C SER A 397 -19.39 -4.39 -32.79
N ARG A 398 -18.33 -4.92 -33.43
CA ARG A 398 -17.90 -6.31 -33.21
C ARG A 398 -17.36 -6.57 -31.79
N TYR A 399 -17.07 -5.51 -31.04
CA TYR A 399 -16.52 -5.60 -29.69
C TYR A 399 -17.64 -5.48 -28.66
N ASP A 400 -17.87 -6.56 -27.92
CA ASP A 400 -18.84 -6.61 -26.82
C ASP A 400 -18.62 -5.52 -25.77
N LYS A 401 -17.36 -5.28 -25.40
CA LYS A 401 -17.00 -4.20 -24.47
C LYS A 401 -17.38 -2.80 -24.95
N VAL A 402 -17.67 -2.61 -26.25
CA VAL A 402 -18.15 -1.33 -26.79
C VAL A 402 -19.66 -1.30 -26.82
N TYR A 403 -20.32 -2.22 -27.55
CA TYR A 403 -21.78 -2.15 -27.69
C TYR A 403 -22.52 -2.37 -26.36
N VAL A 404 -21.98 -3.19 -25.45
CA VAL A 404 -22.57 -3.36 -24.11
C VAL A 404 -22.47 -2.07 -23.31
N GLU A 405 -21.39 -1.30 -23.47
CA GLU A 405 -21.27 -0.01 -22.79
C GLU A 405 -22.23 1.04 -23.39
N VAL A 406 -22.46 1.01 -24.71
CA VAL A 406 -23.53 1.81 -25.33
C VAL A 406 -24.89 1.46 -24.74
N LEU A 407 -25.21 0.17 -24.60
CA LEU A 407 -26.47 -0.26 -23.97
C LEU A 407 -26.55 0.16 -22.51
N ASN A 408 -25.44 0.16 -21.76
CA ASN A 408 -25.40 0.67 -20.39
C ASN A 408 -25.63 2.17 -20.31
N VAL A 409 -25.07 2.95 -21.25
CA VAL A 409 -25.34 4.39 -21.39
C VAL A 409 -26.84 4.60 -21.63
N LEU A 410 -27.42 3.93 -22.62
CA LEU A 410 -28.85 4.02 -22.97
C LEU A 410 -29.77 3.48 -21.86
N GLY A 411 -29.27 2.58 -21.02
CA GLY A 411 -29.97 2.02 -19.86
C GLY A 411 -30.02 2.93 -18.63
N GLN A 412 -29.39 4.11 -18.67
CA GLN A 412 -29.50 5.08 -17.58
C GLN A 412 -30.89 5.71 -17.51
N ARG A 413 -31.26 6.23 -16.33
CA ARG A 413 -32.62 6.73 -16.07
C ARG A 413 -32.97 8.00 -16.86
N ASN A 414 -31.97 8.84 -17.13
CA ASN A 414 -32.16 10.22 -17.58
C ASN A 414 -31.40 10.50 -18.89
N VAL A 415 -31.52 9.64 -19.90
CA VAL A 415 -30.91 9.90 -21.22
C VAL A 415 -31.95 10.47 -22.18
N PRO A 416 -32.05 11.80 -22.33
CA PRO A 416 -32.94 12.41 -23.30
C PRO A 416 -32.38 12.18 -24.70
N LEU A 417 -33.19 11.55 -25.56
CA LEU A 417 -32.86 11.25 -26.95
C LEU A 417 -33.66 12.18 -27.87
N ALA A 418 -33.01 12.70 -28.91
CA ALA A 418 -33.65 13.51 -29.94
C ALA A 418 -34.54 12.65 -30.84
N ASP A 419 -34.11 11.41 -31.15
CA ASP A 419 -34.91 10.42 -31.87
C ASP A 419 -34.96 9.07 -31.13
N PRO A 420 -35.86 8.93 -30.13
CA PRO A 420 -36.04 7.69 -29.40
C PRO A 420 -36.46 6.51 -30.30
N ALA A 421 -37.19 6.75 -31.38
CA ALA A 421 -37.68 5.70 -32.26
C ALA A 421 -36.53 5.08 -33.09
N ALA A 422 -35.65 5.91 -33.66
CA ALA A 422 -34.48 5.45 -34.37
C ALA A 422 -33.48 4.72 -33.44
N MET A 423 -33.28 5.23 -32.23
CA MET A 423 -32.43 4.55 -31.25
C MET A 423 -33.01 3.20 -30.82
N LEU A 424 -34.32 3.13 -30.57
CA LEU A 424 -35.02 1.89 -30.22
C LEU A 424 -34.87 0.85 -31.34
N GLN A 425 -35.05 1.24 -32.59
CA GLN A 425 -34.87 0.38 -33.75
C GLN A 425 -33.44 -0.18 -33.83
N ALA A 426 -32.42 0.65 -33.61
CA ALA A 426 -31.02 0.21 -33.60
C ALA A 426 -30.72 -0.81 -32.48
N VAL A 427 -31.30 -0.62 -31.28
CA VAL A 427 -31.17 -1.61 -30.18
C VAL A 427 -31.86 -2.93 -30.54
N LEU A 428 -33.03 -2.87 -31.18
CA LEU A 428 -33.79 -4.06 -31.57
C LEU A 428 -33.09 -4.91 -32.63
N GLU A 429 -32.37 -4.28 -33.55
CA GLU A 429 -31.60 -4.95 -34.59
C GLU A 429 -30.52 -5.88 -34.02
N ILE A 430 -29.95 -5.53 -32.86
CA ILE A 430 -28.94 -6.35 -32.17
C ILE A 430 -29.50 -7.22 -31.03
N ALA A 431 -30.80 -7.14 -30.74
CA ALA A 431 -31.39 -7.74 -29.54
C ALA A 431 -31.57 -9.26 -29.62
N ILE A 432 -32.04 -9.76 -30.78
CA ILE A 432 -32.33 -11.18 -30.97
C ILE A 432 -31.02 -11.95 -31.17
N GLY A 433 -30.81 -13.00 -30.35
CA GLY A 433 -29.57 -13.78 -30.35
C GLY A 433 -28.44 -13.18 -29.51
N ASN A 434 -28.66 -12.01 -28.88
CA ASN A 434 -27.65 -11.40 -28.02
C ASN A 434 -27.51 -12.14 -26.68
N ARG A 435 -26.28 -12.32 -26.21
CA ARG A 435 -25.98 -12.94 -24.90
C ARG A 435 -26.29 -12.01 -23.71
N TYR A 436 -26.30 -10.70 -23.91
CA TYR A 436 -26.52 -9.69 -22.86
C TYR A 436 -27.98 -9.26 -22.73
N ARG A 437 -28.90 -10.23 -22.69
CA ARG A 437 -30.36 -10.00 -22.75
C ARG A 437 -30.88 -9.02 -21.70
N PHE A 438 -30.33 -9.04 -20.48
CA PHE A 438 -30.74 -8.11 -19.41
C PHE A 438 -30.31 -6.65 -19.67
N VAL A 439 -29.14 -6.45 -20.26
CA VAL A 439 -28.65 -5.10 -20.61
C VAL A 439 -29.49 -4.54 -21.76
N VAL A 440 -29.77 -5.37 -22.78
CA VAL A 440 -30.68 -5.03 -23.88
C VAL A 440 -32.06 -4.66 -23.36
N LEU A 441 -32.68 -5.50 -22.52
CA LEU A 441 -33.99 -5.23 -21.93
C LEU A 441 -34.00 -3.91 -21.15
N THR A 442 -32.93 -3.61 -20.42
CA THR A 442 -32.82 -2.38 -19.65
C THR A 442 -32.80 -1.16 -20.57
N ALA A 443 -32.01 -1.20 -21.65
CA ALA A 443 -32.01 -0.14 -22.66
C ALA A 443 -33.38 0.03 -23.34
N LEU A 444 -34.00 -1.07 -23.79
CA LEU A 444 -35.34 -1.05 -24.41
C LEU A 444 -36.39 -0.39 -23.49
N ARG A 445 -36.40 -0.74 -22.21
CA ARG A 445 -37.32 -0.17 -21.22
C ARG A 445 -37.08 1.31 -20.97
N ARG A 446 -35.83 1.78 -21.08
CA ARG A 446 -35.48 3.18 -20.83
C ARG A 446 -35.79 4.08 -22.01
N ILE A 447 -35.53 3.59 -23.22
CA ILE A 447 -35.80 4.32 -24.46
C ILE A 447 -37.29 4.29 -24.78
N GLY A 448 -37.92 3.11 -24.66
CA GLY A 448 -39.21 2.81 -25.27
C GLY A 448 -40.36 2.65 -24.29
N ASP A 449 -40.38 3.35 -23.16
CA ASP A 449 -41.42 3.13 -22.13
C ASP A 449 -42.80 3.69 -22.49
N THR A 450 -42.92 4.41 -23.60
CA THR A 450 -44.20 4.95 -24.10
C THR A 450 -44.93 3.93 -24.98
N GLU A 451 -46.26 4.02 -25.02
CA GLU A 451 -47.08 3.07 -25.79
C GLU A 451 -46.75 3.03 -27.30
N PRO A 452 -46.50 4.16 -28.00
CA PRO A 452 -46.08 4.13 -29.40
C PRO A 452 -44.77 3.36 -29.64
N LEU A 453 -43.80 3.49 -28.72
CA LEU A 453 -42.50 2.83 -28.82
C LEU A 453 -42.58 1.34 -28.45
N ARG A 454 -43.42 0.97 -27.47
CA ARG A 454 -43.75 -0.43 -27.20
C ARG A 454 -44.43 -1.09 -28.42
N HIS A 455 -45.34 -0.38 -29.08
CA HIS A 455 -45.96 -0.86 -30.33
C HIS A 455 -44.93 -1.06 -31.46
N LEU A 456 -43.97 -0.14 -31.61
CA LEU A 456 -42.86 -0.30 -32.55
C LEU A 456 -42.07 -1.58 -32.26
N THR A 457 -41.77 -1.84 -30.99
CA THR A 457 -41.08 -3.07 -30.58
C THR A 457 -41.89 -4.33 -30.90
N ARG A 458 -43.19 -4.35 -30.59
CA ARG A 458 -44.09 -5.47 -30.93
C ARG A 458 -44.12 -5.71 -32.45
N SER A 459 -44.23 -4.64 -33.23
CA SER A 459 -44.23 -4.69 -34.69
C SER A 459 -42.91 -5.22 -35.26
N PHE A 460 -41.77 -4.81 -34.69
CA PHE A 460 -40.47 -5.34 -35.06
C PHE A 460 -40.38 -6.84 -34.81
N LEU A 461 -40.74 -7.32 -33.62
CA LEU A 461 -40.69 -8.75 -33.29
C LEU A 461 -41.63 -9.57 -34.17
N HIS A 462 -42.84 -9.07 -34.45
CA HIS A 462 -43.76 -9.74 -35.37
C HIS A 462 -43.16 -9.86 -36.77
N ARG A 463 -42.52 -8.81 -37.30
CA ARG A 463 -41.81 -8.87 -38.59
C ARG A 463 -40.68 -9.91 -38.57
N GLN A 464 -39.91 -9.99 -37.48
CA GLN A 464 -38.83 -10.96 -37.34
C GLN A 464 -39.35 -12.41 -37.30
N VAL A 465 -40.49 -12.67 -36.64
CA VAL A 465 -41.14 -14.00 -36.62
C VAL A 465 -41.60 -14.41 -38.02
N VAL A 466 -42.20 -13.49 -38.78
CA VAL A 466 -42.69 -13.74 -40.14
C VAL A 466 -41.52 -13.96 -41.11
N ALA A 467 -40.44 -13.18 -40.97
CA ALA A 467 -39.28 -13.22 -41.85
C ALA A 467 -38.29 -14.35 -41.55
N ALA A 468 -38.29 -14.94 -40.35
CA ALA A 468 -37.35 -16.00 -39.97
C ALA A 468 -37.53 -17.24 -40.86
N ILE A 469 -36.49 -17.62 -41.61
CA ILE A 469 -36.54 -18.73 -42.57
C ILE A 469 -36.08 -20.04 -41.92
N ASP A 470 -35.12 -19.97 -41.00
CA ASP A 470 -34.52 -21.11 -40.30
C ASP A 470 -35.09 -21.30 -38.87
N SER A 471 -34.94 -22.52 -38.35
CA SER A 471 -35.36 -22.92 -37.00
C SER A 471 -34.58 -22.17 -35.91
N ASP A 472 -33.27 -21.99 -36.10
CA ASP A 472 -32.38 -21.37 -35.12
C ASP A 472 -32.80 -19.94 -34.80
N ARG A 473 -33.21 -19.16 -35.80
CA ARG A 473 -33.70 -17.80 -35.63
C ARG A 473 -35.03 -17.78 -34.89
N LEU A 474 -35.93 -18.71 -35.17
CA LEU A 474 -37.19 -18.85 -34.43
C LEU A 474 -36.93 -19.21 -32.96
N GLU A 475 -35.97 -20.10 -32.68
CA GLU A 475 -35.55 -20.45 -31.32
C GLU A 475 -34.92 -19.26 -30.59
N GLN A 476 -34.08 -18.47 -31.25
CA GLN A 476 -33.52 -17.24 -30.67
C GLN A 476 -34.62 -16.24 -30.30
N ILE A 477 -35.64 -16.09 -31.15
CA ILE A 477 -36.81 -15.24 -30.86
C ILE A 477 -37.60 -15.81 -29.67
N ALA A 478 -37.84 -17.12 -29.63
CA ALA A 478 -38.52 -17.80 -28.54
C ALA A 478 -37.77 -17.69 -27.20
N ALA A 479 -36.44 -17.72 -27.25
CA ALA A 479 -35.61 -17.54 -26.07
C ALA A 479 -35.57 -16.08 -25.60
N PHE A 480 -35.75 -15.10 -26.50
CA PHE A 480 -35.75 -13.68 -26.18
C PHE A 480 -37.11 -13.18 -25.65
N LEU A 481 -38.22 -13.67 -26.23
CA LEU A 481 -39.57 -13.20 -25.96
C LEU A 481 -39.92 -13.14 -24.45
N PRO A 482 -39.67 -14.18 -23.62
CA PRO A 482 -39.98 -14.16 -22.19
C PRO A 482 -39.31 -12.99 -21.43
N PHE A 483 -38.16 -12.50 -21.90
CA PHE A 483 -37.44 -11.40 -21.25
C PHE A 483 -38.11 -10.05 -21.54
N VAL A 484 -38.71 -9.87 -22.71
CA VAL A 484 -39.32 -8.61 -23.13
C VAL A 484 -40.83 -8.55 -22.91
N GLU A 485 -41.52 -9.67 -22.72
CA GLU A 485 -42.99 -9.72 -22.58
C GLU A 485 -43.54 -8.77 -21.52
N LYS A 486 -42.92 -8.71 -20.33
CA LYS A 486 -43.35 -7.81 -19.26
C LYS A 486 -43.22 -6.32 -19.64
N TYR A 487 -42.25 -5.99 -20.48
CA TYR A 487 -42.08 -4.65 -21.04
C TYR A 487 -43.09 -4.35 -22.15
N LEU A 488 -43.40 -5.34 -22.99
CA LEU A 488 -44.30 -5.18 -24.14
C LEU A 488 -45.78 -5.10 -23.78
N GLY A 489 -46.19 -5.71 -22.65
CA GLY A 489 -47.59 -5.85 -22.27
C GLY A 489 -48.31 -6.87 -23.15
N GLU A 490 -49.07 -6.39 -24.14
CA GLU A 490 -49.87 -7.21 -25.05
C GLU A 490 -48.97 -8.08 -25.97
N THR A 491 -48.89 -9.38 -25.69
CA THR A 491 -48.00 -10.30 -26.42
C THR A 491 -48.69 -11.58 -26.93
N ALA A 492 -49.98 -11.74 -26.67
CA ALA A 492 -50.74 -12.95 -27.05
C ALA A 492 -50.70 -13.24 -28.56
N GLY A 493 -50.85 -12.20 -29.39
CA GLY A 493 -50.74 -12.32 -30.84
C GLY A 493 -49.34 -12.77 -31.29
N LEU A 494 -48.30 -12.14 -30.74
CA LEU A 494 -46.90 -12.46 -31.06
C LEU A 494 -46.53 -13.89 -30.66
N ARG A 495 -46.96 -14.34 -29.47
CA ARG A 495 -46.73 -15.71 -28.99
C ARG A 495 -47.40 -16.74 -29.88
N ARG A 496 -48.65 -16.48 -30.31
CA ARG A 496 -49.37 -17.35 -31.25
C ARG A 496 -48.63 -17.48 -32.58
N SER A 497 -48.26 -16.35 -33.19
CA SER A 497 -47.52 -16.34 -34.45
C SER A 497 -46.19 -17.09 -34.36
N LEU A 498 -45.48 -16.96 -33.24
CA LEU A 498 -44.22 -17.67 -33.03
C LEU A 498 -44.42 -19.19 -32.89
N GLN A 499 -45.43 -19.62 -32.13
CA GLN A 499 -45.77 -21.04 -31.97
C GLN A 499 -46.17 -21.70 -33.30
N GLU A 500 -46.97 -21.02 -34.12
CA GLU A 500 -47.36 -21.50 -35.44
C GLU A 500 -46.15 -21.66 -36.39
N ARG A 501 -45.17 -20.75 -36.32
CA ARG A 501 -43.94 -20.83 -37.11
C ARG A 501 -43.03 -21.96 -36.64
N LEU A 502 -42.86 -22.14 -35.34
CA LEU A 502 -42.06 -23.23 -34.77
C LEU A 502 -42.64 -24.61 -35.13
N ALA A 503 -43.96 -24.78 -35.04
CA ALA A 503 -44.63 -26.03 -35.43
C ALA A 503 -44.40 -26.37 -36.90
N LYS A 504 -44.58 -25.40 -37.81
CA LYS A 504 -44.32 -25.57 -39.25
C LYS A 504 -42.86 -25.85 -39.58
N SER A 505 -41.92 -25.38 -38.76
CA SER A 505 -40.49 -25.64 -38.94
C SER A 505 -40.09 -27.03 -38.48
N ALA A 506 -40.79 -27.62 -37.50
CA ALA A 506 -40.53 -28.98 -37.00
C ALA A 506 -41.10 -30.08 -37.92
N GLU A 507 -42.02 -29.72 -38.82
CA GLU A 507 -42.61 -30.61 -39.83
C GLU A 507 -41.78 -30.71 -41.12
N ARG A 508 -40.75 -29.86 -41.28
CA ARG A 508 -39.81 -29.85 -42.42
C ARG A 508 -38.49 -30.46 -42.00
#